data_AF-A0A7C2QUB7-F1
#
_entry.id   AF-A0A7C2QUB7-F1
#
_cell.length_a   1.000
_cell.length_b   1.000
_cell.length_c   1.000
_cell.angle_alpha   90.00
_cell.angle_beta   90.00
_cell.angle_gamma   90.00
#
_symmetry.space_group_name_H-M   'P 1'
#
loop_
_entity.id
_entity.type
_entity.pdbx_description
1 polymer ?
#
loop_
_entity_poly.entity_id
_entity_poly.type
_entity_poly.pdbx_seq_one_letter_code
_entity_poly.pdbx_strand_id
1 'polypeptide(L)'
;MHRTVTWLLISATLAAAFALYALKYDTRRLEARVQRQERALERVESDVQVLLAERAHLARPERIEPLARMLGLAPITAGQYLRAEAGEQNEPAAAARPDAGR
;
A
#
# COMPACT_ATOMS: atom_id res chain seq x y z
N MET A 1 -28.14 53.86 7.32
CA MET A 1 -26.97 53.27 6.62
C MET A 1 -25.95 52.64 7.55
N HIS A 2 -25.69 53.16 8.76
CA HIS A 2 -24.74 52.51 9.69
C HIS A 2 -25.20 51.14 10.19
N ARG A 3 -26.50 50.99 10.51
CA ARG A 3 -27.06 49.72 11.01
C ARG A 3 -26.90 48.57 10.01
N THR A 4 -27.13 48.81 8.72
CA THR A 4 -26.98 47.79 7.68
C THR A 4 -25.52 47.36 7.51
N VAL A 5 -24.58 48.31 7.60
CA VAL A 5 -23.13 48.01 7.58
C VAL A 5 -22.72 47.19 8.79
N THR A 6 -23.20 47.53 9.99
CA THR A 6 -22.93 46.75 11.21
C THR A 6 -23.46 45.32 11.10
N TRP A 7 -24.70 45.14 10.61
CA TRP A 7 -25.27 43.82 10.37
C TRP A 7 -24.47 43.02 9.35
N LEU A 8 -24.03 43.66 8.27
CA LEU A 8 -23.21 43.01 7.25
C LEU A 8 -21.86 42.56 7.83
N LEU A 9 -21.19 43.42 8.61
CA LEU A 9 -19.94 43.08 9.30
C LEU A 9 -20.13 41.92 10.29
N ILE A 10 -21.19 41.93 11.10
CA ILE A 10 -21.50 40.84 12.03
C ILE A 10 -21.71 39.53 11.27
N SER A 11 -22.50 39.56 10.18
CA SER A 11 -22.76 38.37 9.36
C SER A 11 -21.48 37.82 8.70
N ALA A 12 -20.63 38.70 8.17
CA ALA A 12 -19.36 38.33 7.57
C ALA A 12 -18.42 37.68 8.61
N THR A 13 -18.39 38.22 9.83
CA THR A 13 -17.57 37.68 10.92
C THR A 13 -18.07 36.31 11.36
N LEU A 14 -19.39 36.12 11.47
CA LEU A 14 -19.99 34.81 11.78
C LEU A 14 -19.70 33.77 10.69
N ALA A 15 -19.81 34.16 9.42
CA ALA A 15 -19.51 33.28 8.29
C ALA A 15 -18.03 32.87 8.30
N ALA A 16 -17.11 33.79 8.56
CA ALA A 16 -15.68 33.50 8.67
C ALA A 16 -15.38 32.56 9.85
N ALA A 17 -15.99 32.80 11.02
CA ALA A 17 -15.85 31.92 12.18
C ALA A 17 -16.36 30.50 11.88
N PHE A 18 -17.49 30.38 11.20
CA PHE A 18 -18.06 29.09 10.79
C PHE A 18 -17.17 28.37 9.77
N ALA A 19 -16.69 29.07 8.75
CA ALA A 19 -15.78 28.51 7.75
C ALA A 19 -14.48 27.99 8.38
N LEU A 20 -13.90 28.76 9.30
CA LEU A 20 -12.71 28.35 10.05
C LEU A 20 -12.98 27.12 10.92
N TYR A 21 -14.15 27.06 11.57
CA TYR A 21 -14.55 25.91 12.37
C TYR A 21 -14.72 24.66 11.50
N ALA A 22 -15.42 24.77 10.38
CA ALA A 22 -15.61 23.66 9.44
C ALA A 22 -14.27 23.13 8.93
N LEU A 23 -13.38 24.03 8.48
CA LEU A 23 -12.05 23.66 8.00
C LEU A 23 -11.21 22.98 9.09
N LYS A 24 -11.21 23.53 10.30
CA LYS A 24 -10.51 22.93 11.45
C LYS A 24 -11.04 21.55 11.79
N TYR A 25 -12.36 21.34 11.67
CA TYR A 25 -13.00 20.08 11.96
C TYR A 25 -12.72 19.03 10.87
N ASP A 26 -12.73 19.44 9.61
CA ASP A 26 -12.39 18.59 8.47
C ASP A 26 -10.95 18.10 8.55
N THR A 27 -10.00 18.98 8.90
CA THR A 27 -8.60 18.60 9.10
C THR A 27 -8.47 17.57 10.22
N ARG A 28 -9.11 17.78 11.38
CA ARG A 28 -9.07 16.80 12.49
C ARG A 28 -9.69 15.46 12.12
N ARG A 29 -10.77 15.46 11.34
CA ARG A 29 -11.43 14.23 10.89
C ARG A 29 -10.60 13.49 9.84
N LEU A 30 -9.85 14.22 9.01
CA LEU A 30 -8.91 13.64 8.05
C LEU A 30 -7.71 13.02 8.77
N GLU A 31 -7.11 13.74 9.72
CA GLU A 31 -6.00 13.27 10.55
C GLU A 31 -6.37 11.98 11.32
N ALA A 32 -7.56 11.94 11.93
CA ALA A 32 -8.05 10.73 12.60
C ALA A 32 -8.36 9.55 11.65
N ARG A 33 -8.56 9.80 10.35
CA ARG A 33 -8.69 8.74 9.34
C ARG A 33 -7.33 8.21 8.92
N VAL A 34 -6.38 9.11 8.67
CA VAL A 34 -4.99 8.76 8.32
C VAL A 34 -4.37 7.90 9.43
N GLN A 35 -4.44 8.35 10.69
CA GLN A 35 -3.91 7.56 11.82
C GLN A 35 -4.55 6.18 11.95
N ARG A 36 -5.84 6.04 11.60
CA ARG A 36 -6.50 4.73 11.62
C ARG A 36 -6.01 3.83 10.49
N GLN A 37 -5.75 4.39 9.32
CA GLN A 37 -5.22 3.68 8.16
C GLN A 37 -3.77 3.26 8.39
N GLU A 38 -2.92 4.14 8.93
CA GLU A 38 -1.53 3.83 9.28
C GLU A 38 -1.45 2.67 10.28
N ARG A 39 -2.24 2.72 11.36
CA ARG A 39 -2.30 1.60 12.33
C ARG A 39 -2.81 0.30 11.71
N ALA A 40 -3.71 0.38 10.72
CA ALA A 40 -4.17 -0.81 10.02
C ALA A 40 -3.07 -1.38 9.11
N LEU A 41 -2.31 -0.50 8.44
CA LEU A 41 -1.18 -0.87 7.60
C LEU A 41 -0.08 -1.57 8.42
N GLU A 42 0.31 -0.99 9.55
CA GLU A 42 1.31 -1.56 10.46
C GLU A 42 0.92 -2.98 10.92
N ARG A 43 -0.37 -3.20 11.22
CA ARG A 43 -0.88 -4.53 11.60
C ARG A 43 -0.75 -5.53 10.46
N VAL A 44 -1.21 -5.15 9.27
CA VAL A 44 -1.15 -6.02 8.09
C VAL A 44 0.30 -6.36 7.73
N GLU A 45 1.21 -5.39 7.83
CA GLU A 45 2.63 -5.62 7.56
C GLU A 45 3.24 -6.59 8.57
N SER A 46 2.93 -6.44 9.86
CA SER A 46 3.34 -7.39 10.89
C SER A 46 2.81 -8.80 10.61
N ASP A 47 1.53 -8.93 10.25
CA ASP A 47 0.91 -10.22 9.95
C ASP A 47 1.57 -10.90 8.74
N VAL A 48 1.89 -10.13 7.69
CA VAL A 48 2.62 -10.63 6.52
C VAL A 48 4.00 -11.16 6.91
N GLN A 49 4.74 -10.44 7.76
CA GLN A 49 6.06 -10.90 8.22
C GLN A 49 5.96 -12.20 9.02
N VAL A 50 4.96 -12.32 9.89
CA VAL A 50 4.69 -13.56 10.63
C VAL A 50 4.38 -14.70 9.66
N LEU A 51 3.47 -14.49 8.70
CA LEU A 51 3.11 -15.50 7.70
C LEU A 51 4.29 -15.89 6.80
N LEU A 52 5.18 -14.95 6.46
CA LEU A 52 6.40 -15.26 5.72
C LEU A 52 7.37 -16.10 6.56
N ALA A 53 7.50 -15.80 7.84
CA ALA A 53 8.32 -16.60 8.76
C ALA A 53 7.75 -18.02 8.92
N GLU A 54 6.42 -18.15 9.09
CA GLU A 54 5.74 -19.43 9.14
C GLU A 54 5.91 -20.20 7.82
N ARG A 55 5.72 -19.54 6.68
CA ARG A 55 5.95 -20.13 5.37
C ARG A 55 7.38 -20.63 5.22
N ALA A 56 8.37 -19.81 5.59
CA ALA A 56 9.78 -20.20 5.52
C ALA A 56 10.09 -21.39 6.44
N HIS A 57 9.46 -21.43 7.62
CA HIS A 57 9.57 -22.56 8.54
C HIS A 57 8.94 -23.84 7.97
N LEU A 58 7.75 -23.75 7.36
CA LEU A 58 7.05 -24.88 6.77
C LEU A 58 7.71 -25.38 5.48
N ALA A 59 8.31 -24.47 4.70
CA ALA A 59 8.97 -24.75 3.44
C ALA A 59 10.37 -25.35 3.60
N ARG A 60 10.80 -25.63 4.83
CA ARG A 60 12.09 -26.25 5.12
C ARG A 60 12.22 -27.60 4.37
N PRO A 61 13.32 -27.82 3.64
CA PRO A 61 13.49 -29.01 2.80
C PRO A 61 13.40 -30.30 3.62
N GLU A 62 13.86 -30.29 4.88
CA GLU A 62 13.80 -31.45 5.78
C GLU A 62 12.35 -31.90 6.07
N ARG A 63 11.38 -30.98 5.95
CA ARG A 63 9.95 -31.28 6.13
C ARG A 63 9.25 -31.66 4.83
N ILE A 64 9.71 -31.12 3.69
CA ILE A 64 9.13 -31.40 2.37
C ILE A 64 9.62 -32.76 1.84
N GLU A 65 10.87 -33.10 2.09
CA GLU A 65 11.52 -34.28 1.51
C GLU A 65 10.82 -35.62 1.86
N PRO A 66 10.37 -35.86 3.11
CA PRO A 66 9.58 -37.05 3.41
C PRO A 66 8.27 -37.14 2.62
N LEU A 67 7.55 -36.02 2.47
CA LEU A 67 6.32 -35.95 1.68
C LEU A 67 6.59 -36.16 0.18
N ALA A 68 7.65 -35.55 -0.34
CA ALA A 68 8.06 -35.71 -1.72
C ALA A 68 8.39 -37.18 -2.03
N ARG A 69 9.09 -37.87 -1.12
CA ARG A 69 9.42 -39.30 -1.27
C ARG A 69 8.19 -40.19 -1.24
N MET A 70 7.20 -39.91 -0.38
CA MET A 70 5.92 -40.63 -0.40
C MET A 70 5.17 -40.45 -1.73
N LEU A 71 5.28 -39.28 -2.35
CA LEU A 71 4.70 -38.98 -3.67
C LEU A 71 5.51 -39.56 -4.84
N GLY A 72 6.58 -40.31 -4.58
CA GLY A 72 7.47 -40.86 -5.61
C GLY A 72 8.35 -39.82 -6.30
N LEU A 73 8.43 -38.60 -5.76
CA LEU A 73 9.28 -37.54 -6.28
C LEU A 73 10.73 -37.77 -5.84
N ALA A 74 11.67 -37.49 -6.75
CA ALA A 74 13.11 -37.57 -6.52
C ALA A 74 13.78 -36.23 -6.82
N PRO A 75 14.96 -35.96 -6.25
CA PRO A 75 15.75 -34.78 -6.59
C PRO A 75 15.96 -34.68 -8.10
N ILE A 76 15.90 -33.46 -8.62
CA ILE A 76 16.09 -33.19 -10.05
C ILE A 76 17.53 -33.60 -10.44
N THR A 77 17.66 -34.35 -11.53
CA THR A 77 18.97 -34.80 -12.05
C THR A 77 19.52 -33.78 -13.04
N ALA A 78 20.85 -33.69 -13.19
CA ALA A 78 21.52 -32.75 -14.09
C ALA A 78 21.00 -32.74 -15.55
N GLY A 79 20.45 -33.87 -16.04
CA GLY A 79 19.85 -33.96 -17.37
C GLY A 79 18.43 -33.41 -17.50
N GLN A 80 17.79 -33.01 -16.40
CA GLN A 80 16.41 -32.48 -16.36
C GLN A 80 16.37 -30.95 -16.31
N TYR A 81 17.53 -30.27 -16.24
CA TYR A 81 17.60 -28.83 -16.43
C TYR A 81 17.41 -28.48 -17.91
N LEU A 82 16.43 -27.63 -18.22
CA LEU A 82 16.42 -26.95 -19.52
C LEU A 82 17.65 -26.05 -19.60
N ARG A 83 18.38 -26.11 -20.72
CA ARG A 83 19.42 -25.14 -21.03
C ARG A 83 18.73 -23.78 -21.13
N ALA A 84 19.05 -22.88 -20.21
CA ALA A 84 18.66 -21.49 -20.32
C ALA A 84 19.39 -20.92 -21.53
N GLU A 85 18.77 -20.97 -22.70
CA GLU A 85 19.13 -20.05 -23.76
C GLU A 85 18.84 -18.65 -23.20
N ALA A 86 19.86 -17.81 -23.20
CA ALA A 86 19.83 -16.48 -22.61
C ALA A 86 18.62 -15.74 -23.19
N GLY A 87 17.53 -15.71 -22.43
CA GLY A 87 16.37 -14.91 -22.75
C GLY A 87 16.83 -13.48 -22.82
N GLU A 88 16.79 -12.92 -24.02
CA GLU A 88 16.93 -11.49 -24.24
C GLU A 88 16.10 -10.76 -23.19
N GLN A 89 16.77 -9.80 -22.58
CA GLN A 89 16.25 -8.92 -21.55
C GLN A 89 15.00 -8.23 -22.10
N ASN A 90 13.84 -8.82 -21.83
CA ASN A 90 12.57 -8.16 -22.02
C ASN A 90 12.41 -7.19 -20.85
N GLU A 91 13.17 -6.08 -20.89
CA GLU A 91 12.79 -4.87 -20.17
C GLU A 91 11.38 -4.53 -20.65
N PRO A 92 10.36 -4.47 -19.77
CA PRO A 92 9.14 -3.79 -20.13
C PRO A 92 9.51 -2.32 -20.32
N ALA A 93 9.74 -1.95 -21.58
CA ALA A 93 9.83 -0.59 -22.05
C ALA A 93 8.73 0.19 -21.32
N ALA A 94 9.17 1.11 -20.46
CA ALA A 94 8.32 2.06 -19.79
C ALA A 94 7.40 2.67 -20.84
N ALA A 95 6.16 2.20 -20.86
CA ALA A 95 5.13 2.67 -21.75
C ALA A 95 4.94 4.16 -21.45
N ALA A 96 5.51 4.98 -22.34
CA ALA A 96 5.02 6.28 -22.76
C ALA A 96 4.38 7.13 -21.64
N ARG A 97 5.20 7.88 -20.90
CA ARG A 97 4.79 9.23 -20.51
C ARG A 97 5.12 10.16 -21.67
N PRO A 98 4.14 10.63 -22.46
CA PRO A 98 4.37 11.76 -23.33
C PRO A 98 4.59 12.98 -22.45
N ASP A 99 5.78 13.55 -22.61
CA ASP A 99 6.11 14.94 -22.28
C ASP A 99 5.06 15.85 -22.94
N ALA A 100 4.19 16.45 -22.12
CA ALA A 100 3.24 17.47 -22.54
C ALA A 100 3.67 18.80 -21.91
N GLY A 101 4.85 19.28 -22.31
CA GLY A 101 5.26 20.67 -22.18
C GLY A 101 4.88 21.47 -23.43
N ARG A 102 3.79 22.26 -23.34
CA ARG A 102 3.65 23.60 -23.94
C ARG A 102 2.41 24.31 -23.39
#